data_AF-A0A183IZU8-F1
#
_entry.id   AF-A0A183IZU8-F1
#
_cell.length_a   1.000
_cell.length_b   1.000
_cell.length_c   1.000
_cell.angle_alpha   90.00
_cell.angle_beta   90.00
_cell.angle_gamma   90.00
#
_symmetry.space_group_name_H-M   'P 1'
#
loop_
_entity.id
_entity.type
_entity.pdbx_description
1 polymer ?
#
loop_
_entity_poly.entity_id
_entity_poly.type
_entity_poly.pdbx_seq_one_letter_code
_entity_poly.pdbx_strand_id
1 'polypeptide(L)'
;MIRTFVRDAEKRAIVVRLLDSVNIICPQYSRRTPVNRVEQSVIYLVEQRAYDKCMIDNTARLVGLCTTPYRSQIITIVFRDFTPSPSGLEFMPNRPYFLI
;
A
#
# COMPACT_ATOMS: atom_id res chain seq x y z
N MET A 1 4.23 8.25 -13.57
CA MET A 1 3.20 7.46 -14.28
C MET A 1 2.29 6.83 -13.24
N ILE A 2 0.98 7.06 -13.29
CA ILE A 2 0.03 6.44 -12.34
C ILE A 2 -0.19 4.99 -12.77
N ARG A 3 -0.09 4.05 -11.83
CA ARG A 3 -0.46 2.65 -12.05
C ARG A 3 -1.72 2.33 -11.24
N THR A 4 -2.74 1.88 -11.94
CA THR A 4 -4.00 1.45 -11.31
C THR A 4 -3.86 0.01 -10.81
N PHE A 5 -4.58 -0.36 -9.76
CA PHE A 5 -4.72 -1.75 -9.33
C PHE A 5 -6.20 -2.11 -9.45
N VAL A 6 -6.48 -3.25 -10.06
CA VAL A 6 -7.84 -3.79 -10.22
C VAL A 6 -7.87 -5.10 -9.46
N ARG A 7 -8.94 -5.31 -8.70
CA ARG A 7 -9.18 -6.58 -8.00
C ARG A 7 -9.17 -7.73 -9.01
N ASP A 8 -8.46 -8.81 -8.68
CA ASP A 8 -8.32 -10.02 -9.52
C ASP A 8 -7.55 -9.82 -10.86
N ALA A 9 -6.82 -8.72 -11.01
CA ALA A 9 -5.89 -8.55 -12.13
C ALA A 9 -4.54 -9.24 -11.86
N GLU A 10 -3.76 -9.42 -12.94
CA GLU A 10 -2.40 -9.95 -12.87
C GLU A 10 -1.52 -9.12 -11.90
N LYS A 11 -0.64 -9.81 -11.15
CA LYS A 11 0.29 -9.19 -10.18
C LYS A 11 1.05 -8.05 -10.85
N ARG A 12 0.95 -6.84 -10.30
CA ARG A 12 1.64 -5.64 -10.82
C ARG A 12 2.84 -5.30 -9.95
N ALA A 13 3.99 -5.13 -10.59
CA ALA A 13 5.22 -4.67 -9.96
C ALA A 13 5.60 -3.27 -10.46
N ILE A 14 6.26 -2.51 -9.59
CA ILE A 14 6.91 -1.24 -9.92
C ILE A 14 8.37 -1.32 -9.50
N VAL A 15 9.26 -0.82 -10.34
CA VAL A 15 10.69 -0.69 -10.02
C VAL A 15 10.91 0.71 -9.48
N VAL A 16 11.55 0.78 -8.30
CA VAL A 16 11.85 2.03 -7.59
C VAL A 16 13.32 2.02 -7.15
N ARG A 17 13.88 3.21 -6.91
CA ARG A 17 15.22 3.39 -6.36
C ARG A 17 15.14 3.86 -4.91
N LEU A 18 16.28 3.80 -4.22
CA LEU A 18 16.37 4.47 -2.92
C LEU A 18 16.08 5.96 -3.07
N LEU A 19 15.43 6.51 -2.06
CA LEU A 19 14.90 7.87 -1.94
C LEU A 19 13.71 8.18 -2.87
N ASP A 20 13.28 7.26 -3.73
CA ASP A 20 12.03 7.42 -4.47
C ASP A 20 10.84 7.39 -3.51
N SER A 21 9.78 8.10 -3.89
CA SER A 21 8.51 8.12 -3.19
C SER A 21 7.42 7.48 -4.05
N VAL A 22 6.67 6.56 -3.46
CA VAL A 22 5.48 5.97 -4.06
C VAL A 22 4.25 6.43 -3.31
N ASN A 23 3.30 6.98 -4.07
CA ASN A 23 2.01 7.40 -3.56
C ASN A 23 0.97 6.35 -3.87
N ILE A 24 0.31 5.83 -2.83
CA ILE A 24 -0.90 5.04 -2.95
C ILE A 24 -2.07 5.98 -2.76
N ILE A 25 -2.85 6.15 -3.82
CA ILE A 25 -4.02 7.02 -3.85
C ILE A 25 -5.22 6.16 -3.44
N CYS A 26 -5.85 6.48 -2.31
CA CYS A 26 -7.04 5.77 -1.85
C CYS A 26 -8.26 6.09 -2.75
N PRO A 27 -9.23 5.16 -2.86
CA PRO A 27 -10.49 5.44 -3.54
C PRO A 27 -11.22 6.63 -2.94
N GLN A 28 -11.60 7.60 -3.78
CA GLN A 28 -12.40 8.76 -3.38
C GLN A 28 -13.79 8.68 -4.01
N TYR A 29 -14.81 8.80 -3.19
CA TYR A 29 -16.22 8.76 -3.57
C TYR A 29 -16.92 10.09 -3.26
N SER A 30 -17.97 10.38 -4.02
CA SER A 30 -18.85 11.52 -3.72
C SER A 30 -19.59 11.28 -2.41
N ARG A 31 -19.89 12.36 -1.65
CA ARG A 31 -20.72 12.29 -0.43
C ARG A 31 -22.14 11.77 -0.65
N ARG A 32 -22.59 11.71 -1.91
CA ARG A 32 -23.88 11.10 -2.31
C ARG A 32 -23.82 9.58 -2.43
N THR A 33 -22.62 8.99 -2.45
CA THR A 33 -22.42 7.54 -2.57
C THR A 33 -22.82 6.88 -1.26
N PRO A 34 -23.69 5.86 -1.28
CA PRO A 34 -24.10 5.17 -0.05
C PRO A 34 -22.94 4.33 0.52
N VAL A 35 -22.94 4.14 1.84
CA VAL A 35 -21.84 3.50 2.59
C VAL A 35 -21.60 2.04 2.17
N ASN A 36 -22.61 1.35 1.65
CA ASN A 36 -22.44 -0.03 1.15
C ASN A 36 -21.76 -0.11 -0.23
N ARG A 37 -21.48 1.03 -0.87
CA ARG A 37 -20.80 1.11 -2.17
C ARG A 37 -19.44 1.79 -2.11
N VAL A 38 -18.98 2.16 -0.91
CA VAL A 38 -17.65 2.74 -0.72
C VAL A 38 -16.69 1.65 -0.28
N GLU A 39 -15.53 1.59 -0.91
CA GLU A 39 -14.47 0.66 -0.54
C GLU A 39 -13.62 1.27 0.57
N GLN A 40 -13.21 0.42 1.51
CA GLN A 40 -12.25 0.75 2.56
C GLN A 40 -11.20 -0.35 2.60
N SER A 41 -9.96 0.03 2.86
CA SER A 41 -8.83 -0.91 2.81
C SER A 41 -7.78 -0.56 3.84
N VAL A 42 -7.12 -1.61 4.35
CA VAL A 42 -5.93 -1.50 5.18
C VAL A 42 -4.78 -2.10 4.38
N ILE A 43 -3.69 -1.36 4.25
CA ILE A 43 -2.55 -1.76 3.41
C ILE A 43 -1.47 -2.32 4.32
N TYR A 44 -1.02 -3.54 4.01
CA TYR A 44 0.02 -4.23 4.76
C TYR A 44 1.24 -4.53 3.89
N LEU A 45 2.43 -4.36 4.48
CA LEU A 45 3.66 -4.92 3.96
C LEU A 45 3.82 -6.34 4.52
N VAL A 46 3.96 -7.31 3.63
CA VAL A 46 3.98 -8.73 3.96
C VAL A 46 5.15 -9.46 3.29
N GLU A 47 5.45 -10.66 3.78
CA GLU A 47 6.38 -11.57 3.12
C GLU A 47 5.78 -12.15 1.83
N GLN A 48 6.65 -12.67 0.94
CA GLN A 48 6.24 -13.25 -0.33
C GLN A 48 5.20 -14.37 -0.18
N ARG A 49 5.38 -15.27 0.80
CA ARG A 49 4.45 -16.38 1.06
C ARG A 49 3.05 -15.89 1.44
N ALA A 50 2.98 -14.82 2.23
CA ALA A 50 1.75 -14.18 2.67
C ALA A 50 1.06 -13.47 1.49
N TYR A 51 1.83 -12.76 0.67
CA TYR A 51 1.36 -12.16 -0.58
C TYR A 51 0.76 -13.19 -1.55
N ASP A 52 1.46 -14.32 -1.77
CA ASP A 52 1.02 -15.36 -2.70
C ASP A 52 -0.29 -16.04 -2.28
N LYS A 53 -0.57 -16.08 -0.97
CA LYS A 53 -1.80 -16.66 -0.41
C LYS A 53 -2.87 -15.62 -0.07
N CYS A 54 -2.57 -14.33 -0.25
CA CYS A 54 -3.43 -13.23 0.20
C CYS A 54 -3.82 -13.37 1.68
N MET A 55 -2.84 -13.57 2.56
CA MET A 55 -3.05 -13.72 4.01
C MET A 55 -2.18 -12.78 4.80
N ILE A 56 -2.70 -12.29 5.93
CA ILE A 56 -1.96 -11.50 6.91
C ILE A 56 -1.46 -12.44 8.00
N ASP A 57 -0.18 -12.38 8.31
CA ASP A 57 0.44 -13.11 9.42
C ASP A 57 1.06 -12.13 10.44
N ASN A 58 1.73 -12.67 11.47
CA ASN A 58 2.31 -11.88 12.55
C ASN A 58 3.53 -11.04 12.12
N THR A 59 4.04 -11.24 10.90
CA THR A 59 5.17 -10.45 10.36
C THR A 59 4.69 -9.21 9.62
N ALA A 60 3.38 -9.12 9.33
CA ALA A 60 2.79 -8.04 8.56
C ALA A 60 2.98 -6.68 9.26
N ARG A 61 3.40 -5.68 8.48
CA ARG A 61 3.61 -4.32 8.96
C ARG A 61 2.55 -3.40 8.36
N LEU A 62 1.89 -2.59 9.19
CA LEU A 62 0.90 -1.61 8.74
C LEU A 62 1.60 -0.51 7.91
N VAL A 63 1.11 -0.28 6.70
CA VAL A 63 1.61 0.78 5.80
C VAL A 63 0.68 1.99 5.81
N GLY A 64 -0.64 1.76 5.78
CA GLY A 64 -1.60 2.84 5.80
C GLY A 64 -3.05 2.38 5.76
N LEU A 65 -3.95 3.36 5.91
CA LEU A 65 -5.39 3.15 6.05
C LEU A 65 -6.16 4.01 5.03
N CYS A 66 -6.94 3.36 4.18
CA CYS A 66 -7.93 4.00 3.31
C CYS A 66 -9.31 3.84 3.96
N THR A 67 -9.62 4.68 4.95
CA THR A 67 -10.85 4.59 5.76
C THR A 67 -11.75 5.80 5.64
N THR A 68 -11.34 6.88 4.98
CA THR A 68 -12.15 8.09 4.78
C THR A 68 -12.54 8.26 3.30
N PRO A 69 -13.55 7.51 2.81
CA PRO A 69 -13.88 7.42 1.38
C PRO A 69 -14.40 8.73 0.76
N TYR A 70 -14.87 9.68 1.56
CA TYR A 70 -15.41 10.96 1.09
C TYR A 70 -14.39 12.11 1.08
N ARG A 71 -13.11 11.80 1.32
CA ARG A 71 -11.99 12.74 1.28
C ARG A 71 -10.84 12.12 0.50
N SER A 72 -10.06 12.96 -0.17
CA SER A 72 -8.82 12.49 -0.79
C SER A 72 -7.85 12.04 0.30
N GLN A 73 -7.35 10.81 0.18
CA GLN A 73 -6.30 10.27 1.03
C GLN A 73 -5.18 9.73 0.14
N ILE A 74 -3.96 10.08 0.49
CA ILE A 74 -2.75 9.60 -0.17
C ILE A 74 -1.83 9.05 0.93
N ILE A 75 -1.38 7.82 0.75
CA ILE A 75 -0.38 7.18 1.59
C ILE A 75 0.94 7.24 0.82
N THR A 76 1.96 7.83 1.42
CA THR A 76 3.27 7.99 0.79
C THR A 76 4.29 7.09 1.45
N ILE A 77 4.91 6.22 0.64
CA ILE A 77 6.03 5.37 1.04
C ILE A 77 7.30 5.97 0.46
N VAL A 78 8.27 6.24 1.31
CA VAL A 78 9.62 6.69 0.87
C VAL A 78 10.57 5.52 1.02
N PHE A 79 11.20 5.10 -0.07
CA PHE A 79 12.10 3.95 -0.11
C PHE A 79 13.47 4.35 0.43
N ARG A 80 13.66 4.26 1.74
CA ARG A 80 14.93 4.58 2.42
C ARG A 80 15.45 3.37 3.18
N ASP A 81 16.76 3.27 3.28
CA ASP A 81 17.46 2.21 4.01
C ASP A 81 17.51 2.44 5.52
N PHE A 82 17.32 3.69 5.96
CA PHE A 82 17.23 4.06 7.37
C PHE A 82 16.07 5.01 7.64
N THR A 83 15.27 4.73 8.68
CA THR A 83 14.17 5.59 9.14
C THR A 83 14.43 6.14 10.55
N PRO A 84 14.22 7.45 10.79
CA PRO A 84 14.29 7.99 12.15
C PRO A 84 13.11 7.54 13.03
N SER A 85 12.02 7.06 12.42
CA SER A 85 10.85 6.55 13.15
C SER A 85 11.06 5.07 13.53
N PRO A 86 10.97 4.68 14.81
CA PRO A 86 11.11 3.28 15.23
C PRO A 86 10.08 2.33 14.59
N SER A 87 8.89 2.85 14.25
CA SER A 87 7.85 2.08 13.56
C SER A 87 7.91 2.19 12.04
N GLY A 88 8.85 2.99 11.52
CA GLY A 88 9.02 3.23 10.10
C GLY A 88 9.40 1.97 9.31
N LEU A 89 9.29 2.09 8.00
CA LEU A 89 9.63 1.04 7.05
C LEU A 89 11.02 1.34 6.48
N GLU A 90 11.83 0.29 6.36
CA GLU A 90 13.19 0.34 5.81
C GLU A 90 13.28 -0.60 4.60
N PHE A 91 13.95 -0.13 3.55
CA PHE A 91 14.02 -0.77 2.27
C PHE A 91 15.47 -0.90 1.82
N MET A 92 15.85 -2.10 1.41
CA MET A 92 17.18 -2.44 0.94
C MET A 92 17.17 -2.54 -0.59
N PRO A 93 18.24 -2.10 -1.28
CA PRO A 93 18.39 -2.27 -2.71
C PRO A 93 18.28 -3.74 -3.14
N ASN A 94 17.80 -3.97 -4.35
CA ASN A 94 17.72 -5.30 -4.98
C ASN A 94 16.87 -6.33 -4.21
N ARG A 95 15.95 -5.87 -3.36
CA ARG A 95 14.99 -6.73 -2.64
C ARG A 95 13.56 -6.42 -3.09
N PRO A 96 12.74 -7.43 -3.43
CA PRO A 96 11.32 -7.23 -3.69
C PRO A 96 10.55 -7.03 -2.37
N TYR A 97 9.54 -6.18 -2.41
CA TYR A 97 8.64 -5.89 -1.29
C TYR A 97 7.20 -6.07 -1.77
N PHE A 98 6.35 -6.66 -0.91
CA PHE A 98 5.01 -7.08 -1.29
C PHE A 98 3.97 -6.40 -0.42
N LEU A 99 3.01 -5.74 -1.08
CA LEU A 99 1.88 -5.08 -0.42
C LEU A 99 0.59 -5.84 -0.74
N ILE A 100 -0.26 -6.04 0.26
CA ILE A 100 -1.64 -6.52 0.11
C ILE A 100 -2.64 -5.52 0.66
#